data_AF-A0A8T6NYN4-F1
#
_entry.id   AF-A0A8T6NYN4-F1
#
_cell.length_a   1.000
_cell.length_b   1.000
_cell.length_c   1.000
_cell.angle_alpha   90.00
_cell.angle_beta   90.00
_cell.angle_gamma   90.00
#
_symmetry.space_group_name_H-M   'P 1'
#
loop_
_entity.id
_entity.type
_entity.pdbx_description
1 polymer ?
#
loop_
_entity_poly.entity_id
_entity_poly.type
_entity_poly.pdbx_seq_one_letter_code
_entity_poly.pdbx_strand_id
1 'polypeptide(L)'
;MIHLKELKSYAKTAKQEWLVTNGVGGYAAGTVAGALTRRYHGLLIAALNPPTERTLLVAKLDTVARFNEMTVPLYANVWGGGLVEALNLPYLIDFKLEGTTPIWTYQRAGLRLQKRIWMEQGANTTYIRYDVLDAPEPVQLSMRALVNYRNHHGETRAEGWRMKVTNLADGIRVVPYDTAVPFTIRSTGAKTTVENEWYYNFDLGVERYRGLPDNEDHLLAATFTAVVEPGSTLTMVASTDKDPDLDGEAAYARRREYEQSLLDASPFAEPPLGIEQLTLAADQFIVRRPIPSDPQGLTVIAGYPWFNDWGRDTMIALPGLTLATGRSEIAARILRTFARFVDQGMLPNQFPDEGTQPEYNTVDATLWYFQAIRAYHAAAGDDQLIKDLFPVLVDILEWHIKGTRYNIHMDEVDSLLFAGEQGTQLTWMDAK
;
A
#
# COMPACT_ATOMS: atom_id res chain seq x y z
N MET A 1 13.01 -9.31 -14.84
CA MET A 1 13.82 -8.21 -15.41
C MET A 1 13.06 -7.64 -16.60
N ILE A 2 12.77 -6.34 -16.61
CA ILE A 2 12.01 -5.70 -17.70
C ILE A 2 12.99 -5.38 -18.85
N HIS A 3 12.63 -5.67 -20.10
CA HIS A 3 13.53 -5.41 -21.21
C HIS A 3 13.62 -3.90 -21.53
N LEU A 4 14.82 -3.38 -21.81
CA LEU A 4 15.06 -1.95 -22.11
C LEU A 4 14.16 -1.40 -23.24
N LYS A 5 13.83 -2.21 -24.26
CA LYS A 5 12.92 -1.80 -25.34
C LYS A 5 11.50 -1.56 -24.84
N GLU A 6 11.09 -2.23 -23.78
CA GLU A 6 9.77 -2.07 -23.17
C GLU A 6 9.70 -0.77 -22.37
N LEU A 7 10.76 -0.43 -21.62
CA LEU A 7 10.87 0.79 -20.83
C LEU A 7 10.74 2.08 -21.65
N LYS A 8 11.07 2.04 -22.94
CA LYS A 8 10.96 3.20 -23.85
C LYS A 8 9.55 3.41 -24.41
N SER A 9 8.64 2.47 -24.22
CA SER A 9 7.26 2.55 -24.69
C SER A 9 6.32 2.92 -23.55
N TYR A 10 5.64 4.07 -23.67
CA TYR A 10 4.65 4.47 -22.68
C TYR A 10 3.57 3.41 -22.49
N ALA A 11 2.98 2.91 -23.59
CA ALA A 11 1.89 1.93 -23.56
C ALA A 11 2.25 0.61 -22.86
N LYS A 12 3.54 0.22 -22.85
CA LYS A 12 4.04 -0.96 -22.13
C LYS A 12 4.38 -0.63 -20.69
N THR A 13 5.17 0.42 -20.49
CA THR A 13 5.70 0.81 -19.17
C THR A 13 4.60 1.28 -18.21
N ALA A 14 3.52 1.89 -18.73
CA ALA A 14 2.37 2.31 -17.95
C ALA A 14 1.47 1.15 -17.47
N LYS A 15 1.66 -0.07 -17.99
CA LYS A 15 0.96 -1.28 -17.53
C LYS A 15 1.68 -2.00 -16.39
N GLN A 16 2.95 -1.68 -16.18
CA GLN A 16 3.76 -2.24 -15.11
C GLN A 16 3.60 -1.34 -13.89
N GLU A 17 3.17 -1.91 -12.78
CA GLU A 17 2.88 -1.18 -11.54
C GLU A 17 3.84 -1.66 -10.44
N TRP A 18 4.09 -0.78 -9.48
CA TRP A 18 4.85 -1.06 -8.27
C TRP A 18 4.01 -0.73 -7.04
N LEU A 19 4.29 -1.42 -5.94
CA LEU A 19 3.62 -1.27 -4.65
C LEU A 19 4.67 -1.35 -3.53
N VAL A 20 4.63 -0.40 -2.61
CA VAL A 20 5.29 -0.47 -1.31
C VAL A 20 4.27 -0.20 -0.21
N THR A 21 4.38 -0.87 0.92
CA THR A 21 3.43 -0.78 2.04
C THR A 21 4.17 -0.53 3.35
N ASN A 22 3.42 -0.12 4.37
CA ASN A 22 3.97 0.32 5.66
C ASN A 22 3.49 -0.50 6.86
N GLY A 23 2.81 -1.63 6.65
CA GLY A 23 2.32 -2.49 7.74
C GLY A 23 1.19 -1.90 8.60
N VAL A 24 0.60 -0.75 8.21
CA VAL A 24 -0.58 -0.18 8.87
C VAL A 24 -1.75 0.02 7.89
N GLY A 25 -1.70 -0.59 6.71
CA GLY A 25 -2.70 -0.44 5.64
C GLY A 25 -2.43 0.70 4.67
N GLY A 26 -1.48 1.59 5.00
CA GLY A 26 -1.00 2.63 4.11
C GLY A 26 -0.06 2.07 3.04
N TYR A 27 -0.02 2.74 1.89
CA TYR A 27 0.79 2.30 0.76
C TYR A 27 1.20 3.45 -0.16
N ALA A 28 2.19 3.17 -1.00
CA ALA A 28 2.51 3.97 -2.18
C ALA A 28 2.54 3.05 -3.40
N ALA A 29 1.97 3.53 -4.49
CA ALA A 29 1.86 2.77 -5.73
C ALA A 29 1.81 3.68 -6.94
N GLY A 30 2.22 3.13 -8.09
CA GLY A 30 2.18 3.84 -9.35
C GLY A 30 2.63 2.98 -10.51
N THR A 31 2.70 3.58 -11.70
CA THR A 31 3.28 2.92 -12.87
C THR A 31 4.81 3.07 -12.88
N VAL A 32 5.50 2.13 -13.55
CA VAL A 32 6.93 2.26 -13.85
C VAL A 32 7.19 3.50 -14.74
N ALA A 33 6.22 3.91 -15.56
CA ALA A 33 6.34 5.09 -16.40
C ALA A 33 6.33 6.40 -15.60
N GLY A 34 5.82 6.38 -14.36
CA GLY A 34 5.66 7.56 -13.52
C GLY A 34 4.40 8.38 -13.79
N ALA A 35 3.47 7.85 -14.59
CA ALA A 35 2.14 8.40 -14.81
C ALA A 35 1.12 7.81 -13.83
N LEU A 36 0.15 8.64 -13.42
CA LEU A 36 -1.03 8.21 -12.69
C LEU A 36 -2.03 7.66 -13.71
N THR A 37 -2.46 6.40 -13.55
CA THR A 37 -3.46 5.78 -14.45
C THR A 37 -4.69 5.26 -13.72
N ARG A 38 -4.65 5.28 -12.37
CA ARG A 38 -5.71 4.85 -11.44
C ARG A 38 -5.87 5.87 -10.31
N ARG A 39 -7.06 5.91 -9.70
CA ARG A 39 -7.30 6.71 -8.48
C ARG A 39 -6.54 6.20 -7.25
N TYR A 40 -5.90 5.04 -7.37
CA TYR A 40 -5.15 4.36 -6.32
C TYR A 40 -3.64 4.58 -6.42
N HIS A 41 -3.18 5.42 -7.36
CA HIS A 41 -1.76 5.78 -7.47
C HIS A 41 -1.46 6.99 -6.60
N GLY A 42 -0.33 6.93 -5.90
CA GLY A 42 0.09 7.95 -4.94
C GLY A 42 1.45 7.61 -4.33
N LEU A 43 2.18 8.64 -3.92
CA LEU A 43 3.38 8.50 -3.09
C LEU A 43 3.05 8.35 -1.61
N LEU A 44 1.88 8.81 -1.15
CA LEU A 44 1.41 8.55 0.21
C LEU A 44 -0.11 8.41 0.21
N ILE A 45 -0.58 7.17 0.29
CA ILE A 45 -1.95 6.83 0.63
C ILE A 45 -1.92 6.33 2.07
N ALA A 46 -2.30 7.21 2.99
CA ALA A 46 -2.17 6.98 4.42
C ALA A 46 -3.42 6.29 4.97
N ALA A 47 -3.25 5.23 5.75
CA ALA A 47 -4.35 4.68 6.55
C ALA A 47 -4.48 5.55 7.81
N LEU A 48 -5.45 6.47 7.82
CA LEU A 48 -5.63 7.41 8.93
C LEU A 48 -6.23 6.74 10.17
N ASN A 49 -6.85 5.57 9.97
CA ASN A 49 -7.29 4.69 11.03
C ASN A 49 -6.94 3.24 10.69
N PRO A 50 -5.72 2.77 11.00
CA PRO A 50 -5.21 1.48 10.56
C PRO A 50 -6.15 0.28 10.77
N PRO A 51 -6.39 -0.56 9.75
CA PRO A 51 -5.86 -0.48 8.38
C PRO A 51 -6.75 0.29 7.37
N THR A 52 -7.78 0.96 7.88
CA THR A 52 -8.86 1.62 7.14
C THR A 52 -8.64 3.12 6.94
N GLU A 53 -9.64 3.81 6.39
CA GLU A 53 -9.62 5.26 6.10
C GLU A 53 -8.42 5.68 5.24
N ARG A 54 -8.14 4.85 4.23
CA ARG A 54 -7.04 5.08 3.29
C ARG A 54 -7.30 6.36 2.50
N THR A 55 -6.42 7.34 2.68
CA THR A 55 -6.56 8.70 2.17
C THR A 55 -5.36 9.07 1.31
N LEU A 56 -5.59 9.50 0.06
CA LEU A 56 -4.52 9.99 -0.81
C LEU A 56 -4.08 11.38 -0.34
N LEU A 57 -2.83 11.50 0.10
CA LEU A 57 -2.23 12.74 0.61
C LEU A 57 -1.23 13.33 -0.37
N VAL A 58 -0.31 12.50 -0.88
CA VAL A 58 0.70 12.93 -1.86
C VAL A 58 0.53 12.11 -3.13
N ALA A 59 0.07 12.75 -4.20
CA ALA A 59 -0.16 12.09 -5.48
C ALA A 59 1.16 11.78 -6.18
N LYS A 60 2.02 12.79 -6.37
CA LYS A 60 3.33 12.61 -7.01
C LYS A 60 4.28 13.77 -6.76
N LEU A 61 5.57 13.50 -7.03
CA LEU A 61 6.61 14.51 -7.21
C LEU A 61 7.01 14.57 -8.68
N ASP A 62 6.58 15.62 -9.38
CA ASP A 62 7.00 15.91 -10.76
C ASP A 62 8.42 16.47 -10.73
N THR A 63 9.39 15.57 -10.87
CA THR A 63 10.81 15.87 -10.69
C THR A 63 11.52 16.07 -12.02
N VAL A 64 12.33 17.13 -12.10
CA VAL A 64 13.20 17.44 -13.23
C VAL A 64 14.62 17.62 -12.73
N ALA A 65 15.57 16.95 -13.37
CA ALA A 65 17.00 17.19 -13.19
C ALA A 65 17.53 18.14 -14.27
N ARG A 66 18.35 19.12 -13.88
CA ARG A 66 19.00 20.08 -14.78
C ARG A 66 20.51 20.13 -14.57
N PHE A 67 21.24 20.11 -15.67
CA PHE A 67 22.71 20.23 -15.76
C PHE A 67 23.06 20.62 -17.20
N ASN A 68 24.10 21.42 -17.43
CA ASN A 68 24.64 21.79 -18.76
C ASN A 68 23.55 22.25 -19.73
N GLU A 69 22.63 23.10 -19.26
CA GLU A 69 21.42 23.55 -19.99
C GLU A 69 20.43 22.44 -20.39
N MET A 70 20.73 21.17 -20.09
CA MET A 70 19.86 20.03 -20.31
C MET A 70 18.81 19.92 -19.21
N THR A 71 17.63 19.45 -19.62
CA THR A 71 16.49 19.17 -18.75
C THR A 71 16.11 17.70 -18.91
N VAL A 72 16.13 16.94 -17.82
CA VAL A 72 15.79 15.51 -17.77
C VAL A 72 14.57 15.32 -16.86
N PRO A 73 13.37 15.19 -17.43
CA PRO A 73 12.17 14.83 -16.67
C PRO A 73 12.31 13.42 -16.10
N LEU A 74 11.86 13.22 -14.85
CA LEU A 74 11.82 11.94 -14.15
C LEU A 74 10.37 11.50 -13.84
N TYR A 75 9.40 12.08 -14.54
CA TYR A 75 7.97 11.83 -14.38
C TYR A 75 7.30 11.67 -15.74
N ALA A 76 6.07 11.14 -15.73
CA ALA A 76 5.17 11.22 -16.87
C ALA A 76 3.78 11.68 -16.41
N ASN A 77 3.02 12.32 -17.29
CA ASN A 77 1.62 12.70 -17.07
C ASN A 77 0.76 12.28 -18.26
N VAL A 78 -0.51 12.01 -18.00
CA VAL A 78 -1.52 11.94 -19.06
C VAL A 78 -2.63 12.90 -18.69
N TRP A 79 -3.02 13.71 -19.66
CA TRP A 79 -4.05 14.74 -19.50
C TRP A 79 -5.30 14.30 -20.25
N GLY A 80 -6.47 14.68 -19.73
CA GLY A 80 -7.73 14.48 -20.42
C GLY A 80 -7.69 15.18 -21.78
N GLY A 81 -8.22 14.49 -22.80
CA GLY A 81 -7.96 14.79 -24.20
C GLY A 81 -6.84 13.94 -24.82
N GLY A 82 -6.18 13.09 -24.02
CA GLY A 82 -5.27 12.04 -24.50
C GLY A 82 -3.81 12.49 -24.69
N LEU A 83 -3.43 13.67 -24.20
CA LEU A 83 -2.05 14.14 -24.27
C LEU A 83 -1.18 13.35 -23.28
N VAL A 84 -0.19 12.64 -23.80
CA VAL A 84 0.80 11.89 -23.01
C VAL A 84 2.11 12.68 -22.94
N GLU A 85 2.44 13.16 -21.74
CA GLU A 85 3.72 13.80 -21.42
C GLU A 85 4.65 12.75 -20.78
N ALA A 86 5.38 11.99 -21.59
CA ALA A 86 6.28 10.91 -21.13
C ALA A 86 7.74 11.11 -21.57
N LEU A 87 8.24 12.34 -21.41
CA LEU A 87 9.58 12.75 -21.84
C LEU A 87 10.72 12.13 -21.00
N ASN A 88 10.38 11.43 -19.92
CA ASN A 88 11.33 10.70 -19.09
C ASN A 88 11.81 9.36 -19.73
N LEU A 89 10.94 8.69 -20.50
CA LEU A 89 11.18 7.33 -21.00
C LEU A 89 12.43 7.17 -21.88
N PRO A 90 12.82 8.14 -22.73
CA PRO A 90 14.09 8.05 -23.47
C PRO A 90 15.32 7.95 -22.56
N TYR A 91 15.23 8.45 -21.33
CA TYR A 91 16.32 8.47 -20.35
C TYR A 91 16.23 7.34 -19.33
N LEU A 92 15.08 6.69 -19.18
CA LEU A 92 14.90 5.54 -18.31
C LEU A 92 15.60 4.32 -18.91
N ILE A 93 16.71 3.89 -18.30
CA ILE A 93 17.51 2.78 -18.79
C ILE A 93 17.34 1.49 -17.98
N ASP A 94 16.83 1.57 -16.75
CA ASP A 94 16.59 0.40 -15.92
C ASP A 94 15.47 0.65 -14.92
N PHE A 95 14.71 -0.40 -14.63
CA PHE A 95 13.79 -0.48 -13.51
C PHE A 95 13.94 -1.84 -12.84
N LYS A 96 14.12 -1.83 -11.52
CA LYS A 96 14.25 -3.04 -10.72
C LYS A 96 13.64 -2.85 -9.34
N LEU A 97 13.44 -3.98 -8.66
CA LEU A 97 13.23 -3.99 -7.22
C LEU A 97 14.56 -4.37 -6.54
N GLU A 98 14.93 -3.65 -5.50
CA GLU A 98 15.91 -4.10 -4.50
C GLU A 98 15.11 -4.49 -3.26
N GLY A 99 14.99 -5.80 -3.02
CA GLY A 99 13.95 -6.34 -2.15
C GLY A 99 12.56 -5.95 -2.65
N THR A 100 11.80 -5.17 -1.89
CA THR A 100 10.52 -4.59 -2.39
C THR A 100 10.65 -3.15 -2.88
N THR A 101 11.81 -2.52 -2.73
CA THR A 101 12.00 -1.10 -3.05
C THR A 101 12.13 -0.89 -4.56
N PRO A 102 11.20 -0.19 -5.24
CA PRO A 102 11.34 0.15 -6.65
C PRO A 102 12.44 1.19 -6.88
N ILE A 103 13.25 0.93 -7.90
CA ILE A 103 14.39 1.76 -8.31
C ILE A 103 14.30 2.02 -9.80
N TRP A 104 14.33 3.30 -10.18
CA TRP A 104 14.49 3.75 -11.55
C TRP A 104 15.92 4.26 -11.75
N THR A 105 16.57 3.86 -12.84
CA THR A 105 17.85 4.44 -13.25
C THR A 105 17.66 5.25 -14.53
N TYR A 106 17.99 6.53 -14.46
CA TYR A 106 17.98 7.46 -15.58
C TYR A 106 19.40 7.78 -16.04
N GLN A 107 19.60 7.89 -17.36
CA GLN A 107 20.90 8.22 -17.93
C GLN A 107 20.79 9.16 -19.13
N ARG A 108 21.60 10.23 -19.14
CA ARG A 108 21.73 11.16 -20.27
C ARG A 108 23.05 11.92 -20.21
N ALA A 109 23.85 11.90 -21.28
CA ALA A 109 25.00 12.80 -21.47
C ALA A 109 25.92 12.96 -20.23
N GLY A 110 26.32 11.84 -19.62
CA GLY A 110 27.16 11.81 -18.42
C GLY A 110 26.39 11.78 -17.10
N LEU A 111 25.13 12.23 -17.05
CA LEU A 111 24.27 12.03 -15.89
C LEU A 111 23.87 10.55 -15.77
N ARG A 112 24.04 9.98 -14.58
CA ARG A 112 23.43 8.73 -14.13
C ARG A 112 22.78 8.97 -12.76
N LEU A 113 21.44 8.92 -12.73
CA LEU A 113 20.64 9.22 -11.55
C LEU A 113 19.74 8.04 -11.19
N GLN A 114 19.67 7.69 -9.91
CA GLN A 114 18.70 6.72 -9.41
C GLN A 114 17.61 7.41 -8.60
N LYS A 115 16.36 6.97 -8.79
CA LYS A 115 15.22 7.32 -7.94
C LYS A 115 14.79 6.07 -7.20
N ARG A 116 14.57 6.15 -5.89
CA ARG A 116 14.07 5.05 -5.04
C ARG A 116 12.88 5.51 -4.22
N ILE A 117 11.96 4.60 -3.92
CA ILE A 117 10.77 4.89 -3.12
C ILE A 117 10.52 3.74 -2.14
N TRP A 118 10.40 4.04 -0.84
CA TRP A 118 10.00 3.05 0.17
C TRP A 118 9.18 3.71 1.28
N MET A 119 8.53 2.92 2.12
CA MET A 119 7.80 3.41 3.29
C MET A 119 8.44 2.92 4.59
N GLU A 120 8.32 3.75 5.64
CA GLU A 120 8.71 3.37 7.00
C GLU A 120 7.74 2.32 7.53
N GLN A 121 8.25 1.24 8.12
CA GLN A 121 7.40 0.22 8.71
C GLN A 121 6.71 0.75 9.97
N GLY A 122 5.38 0.61 10.03
CA GLY A 122 4.56 1.06 11.14
C GLY A 122 4.12 2.53 11.07
N ALA A 123 4.47 3.28 10.02
CA ALA A 123 4.18 4.71 9.92
C ALA A 123 3.68 5.11 8.53
N ASN A 124 2.79 6.11 8.48
CA ASN A 124 2.35 6.74 7.23
C ASN A 124 3.43 7.73 6.73
N THR A 125 4.61 7.18 6.41
CA THR A 125 5.80 7.92 5.98
C THR A 125 6.39 7.25 4.74
N THR A 126 6.53 8.03 3.66
CA THR A 126 7.18 7.62 2.42
C THR A 126 8.45 8.41 2.20
N TYR A 127 9.54 7.72 1.86
CA TYR A 127 10.80 8.30 1.43
C TYR A 127 10.92 8.22 -0.09
N ILE A 128 11.31 9.33 -0.71
CA ILE A 128 11.63 9.43 -2.12
C ILE A 128 13.06 9.95 -2.24
N ARG A 129 13.98 9.07 -2.64
CA ARG A 129 15.41 9.36 -2.68
C ARG A 129 15.91 9.47 -4.11
N TYR A 130 16.76 10.46 -4.35
CA TYR A 130 17.45 10.70 -5.60
C TYR A 130 18.96 10.58 -5.36
N ASP A 131 19.59 9.58 -5.95
CA ASP A 131 21.03 9.37 -5.91
C ASP A 131 21.65 9.86 -7.23
N VAL A 132 22.46 10.92 -7.19
CA VAL A 132 23.22 11.37 -8.36
C VAL A 132 24.51 10.56 -8.40
N LEU A 133 24.48 9.40 -9.06
CA LEU A 133 25.61 8.47 -9.05
C LEU A 133 26.82 9.03 -9.80
N ASP A 134 26.57 9.64 -10.95
CA ASP A 134 27.56 10.28 -11.81
C ASP A 134 26.91 11.46 -12.51
N ALA A 135 27.65 12.55 -12.67
CA ALA A 135 27.26 13.71 -13.46
C ALA A 135 28.50 14.55 -13.77
N PRO A 136 28.53 15.27 -14.91
CA PRO A 136 29.65 16.15 -15.26
C PRO A 136 29.77 17.37 -14.33
N GLU A 137 28.72 17.70 -13.58
CA GLU A 137 28.65 18.85 -12.67
C GLU A 137 27.51 18.63 -11.63
N PRO A 138 27.37 19.52 -10.62
CA PRO A 138 26.25 19.46 -9.68
C PRO A 138 24.89 19.53 -10.39
N VAL A 139 23.96 18.66 -10.01
CA VAL A 139 22.66 18.54 -10.66
C VAL A 139 21.61 19.32 -9.88
N GLN A 140 20.92 20.25 -10.55
CA GLN A 140 19.79 20.93 -9.96
C GLN A 140 18.53 20.06 -10.09
N LEU A 141 17.98 19.64 -8.95
CA LEU A 141 16.69 18.96 -8.87
C LEU A 141 15.60 19.98 -8.58
N SER A 142 14.49 19.89 -9.31
CA SER A 142 13.26 20.65 -9.07
C SER A 142 12.09 19.66 -8.99
N MET A 143 11.37 19.67 -7.87
CA MET A 143 10.32 18.69 -7.56
C MET A 143 9.03 19.44 -7.27
N ARG A 144 8.07 19.37 -8.18
CA ARG A 144 6.70 19.89 -7.96
C ARG A 144 5.91 18.87 -7.15
N ALA A 145 5.48 19.25 -5.95
CA ALA A 145 4.73 18.39 -5.05
C ALA A 145 3.21 18.53 -5.29
N LEU A 146 2.66 17.54 -5.99
CA LEU A 146 1.22 17.43 -6.22
C LEU A 146 0.57 16.62 -5.10
N VAL A 147 -0.38 17.24 -4.41
CA VAL A 147 -1.05 16.70 -3.23
C VAL A 147 -2.56 16.59 -3.44
N ASN A 148 -3.18 15.80 -2.57
CA ASN A 148 -4.63 15.62 -2.52
C ASN A 148 -5.06 15.42 -1.06
N TYR A 149 -6.36 15.36 -0.81
CA TYR A 149 -6.90 14.81 0.43
C TYR A 149 -8.29 14.24 0.17
N ARG A 150 -8.33 12.95 -0.16
CA ARG A 150 -9.57 12.23 -0.42
C ARG A 150 -9.46 10.77 -0.02
N ASN A 151 -10.60 10.13 0.24
CA ASN A 151 -10.66 8.67 0.33
C ASN A 151 -10.10 8.06 -0.97
N HIS A 152 -9.33 6.98 -0.86
CA HIS A 152 -8.64 6.38 -2.00
C HIS A 152 -9.58 5.78 -3.06
N HIS A 153 -10.86 5.52 -2.72
CA HIS A 153 -11.92 5.12 -3.63
C HIS A 153 -12.62 6.31 -4.29
N GLY A 154 -12.48 7.52 -3.73
CA GLY A 154 -13.10 8.73 -4.27
C GLY A 154 -12.29 9.36 -5.39
N GLU A 155 -12.74 10.53 -5.81
CA GLU A 155 -12.07 11.42 -6.76
C GLU A 155 -12.04 12.85 -6.22
N THR A 156 -11.14 13.67 -6.75
CA THR A 156 -11.07 15.09 -6.42
C THR A 156 -11.28 15.92 -7.68
N ARG A 157 -12.17 16.92 -7.56
CA ARG A 157 -12.27 18.06 -8.47
C ARG A 157 -11.93 19.32 -7.70
N ALA A 158 -11.15 20.21 -8.31
CA ALA A 158 -10.62 21.36 -7.60
C ALA A 158 -11.71 22.24 -6.99
N GLU A 159 -12.78 22.51 -7.76
CA GLU A 159 -13.98 23.28 -7.36
C GLU A 159 -13.72 24.55 -6.52
N GLY A 160 -12.57 25.20 -6.73
CA GLY A 160 -12.15 26.38 -5.97
C GLY A 160 -11.65 26.11 -4.53
N TRP A 161 -11.54 24.84 -4.13
CA TRP A 161 -10.95 24.43 -2.86
C TRP A 161 -9.51 24.93 -2.72
N ARG A 162 -9.13 25.37 -1.53
CA ARG A 162 -7.75 25.72 -1.18
C ARG A 162 -7.36 25.01 0.09
N MET A 163 -6.18 24.42 0.08
CA MET A 163 -5.56 23.87 1.30
C MET A 163 -4.67 24.93 1.93
N LYS A 164 -4.58 24.95 3.25
CA LYS A 164 -3.60 25.80 3.96
C LYS A 164 -2.23 25.13 3.88
N VAL A 165 -1.33 25.72 3.10
CA VAL A 165 0.06 25.27 2.98
C VAL A 165 0.97 26.25 3.69
N THR A 166 1.80 25.75 4.60
CA THR A 166 2.71 26.57 5.43
C THR A 166 4.14 26.09 5.31
N ASN A 167 5.09 27.02 5.19
CA ASN A 167 6.51 26.69 5.21
C ASN A 167 6.93 26.18 6.59
N LEU A 168 7.76 25.15 6.57
CA LEU A 168 8.60 24.67 7.66
C LEU A 168 10.06 25.02 7.35
N ALA A 169 10.97 24.86 8.32
CA ALA A 169 12.39 25.10 8.11
C ALA A 169 13.00 24.18 7.02
N ASP A 170 12.43 23.00 6.85
CA ASP A 170 12.88 21.92 5.99
C ASP A 170 11.75 21.39 5.09
N GLY A 171 10.72 22.20 4.80
CA GLY A 171 9.68 21.80 3.86
C GLY A 171 8.35 22.50 4.03
N ILE A 172 7.25 21.76 3.88
CA ILE A 172 5.88 22.26 4.08
C ILE A 172 5.06 21.40 5.03
N ARG A 173 4.05 22.03 5.62
CA ARG A 173 2.90 21.40 6.26
C ARG A 173 1.63 21.78 5.49
N VAL A 174 0.83 20.78 5.14
CA VAL A 174 -0.46 20.93 4.45
C VAL A 174 -1.58 20.62 5.45
N VAL A 175 -2.53 21.55 5.56
CA VAL A 175 -3.77 21.39 6.31
C VAL A 175 -4.94 21.54 5.31
N PRO A 176 -5.55 20.44 4.87
CA PRO A 176 -6.60 20.48 3.85
C PRO A 176 -7.87 21.23 4.28
N TYR A 177 -8.29 21.03 5.53
CA TYR A 177 -9.39 21.70 6.23
C TYR A 177 -9.24 21.50 7.75
N ASP A 178 -10.04 22.18 8.57
CA ASP A 178 -9.80 22.32 10.02
C ASP A 178 -9.78 20.99 10.81
N THR A 179 -10.57 19.99 10.40
CA THR A 179 -10.64 18.67 11.04
C THR A 179 -9.80 17.60 10.36
N ALA A 180 -9.09 17.93 9.27
CA ALA A 180 -8.26 16.97 8.54
C ALA A 180 -7.01 16.60 9.34
N VAL A 181 -6.53 15.36 9.17
CA VAL A 181 -5.19 14.98 9.62
C VAL A 181 -4.17 15.71 8.75
N PRO A 182 -3.34 16.59 9.32
CA PRO A 182 -2.35 17.33 8.56
C PRO A 182 -1.18 16.43 8.17
N PHE A 183 -0.52 16.74 7.06
CA PHE A 183 0.67 16.02 6.62
C PHE A 183 1.77 16.99 6.20
N THR A 184 2.98 16.46 6.06
CA THR A 184 4.19 17.22 5.73
C THR A 184 4.90 16.62 4.53
N ILE A 185 5.64 17.47 3.81
CA ILE A 185 6.64 17.06 2.82
C ILE A 185 7.92 17.81 3.18
N ARG A 186 8.96 17.09 3.59
CA ARG A 186 10.18 17.64 4.17
C ARG A 186 11.44 17.10 3.49
N SER A 187 12.51 17.88 3.52
CA SER A 187 13.86 17.51 3.09
C SER A 187 14.88 18.46 3.69
N THR A 188 15.94 17.92 4.28
CA THR A 188 17.05 18.72 4.84
C THR A 188 17.92 19.38 3.78
N GLY A 189 17.86 18.90 2.53
CA GLY A 189 18.69 19.36 1.41
C GLY A 189 17.98 20.23 0.38
N ALA A 190 16.67 20.51 0.55
CA ALA A 190 15.89 21.25 -0.43
C ALA A 190 15.35 22.58 0.11
N LYS A 191 15.36 23.60 -0.73
CA LYS A 191 14.63 24.86 -0.52
C LYS A 191 13.23 24.73 -1.08
N THR A 192 12.27 25.38 -0.43
CA THR A 192 10.85 25.22 -0.77
C THR A 192 10.20 26.55 -1.10
N THR A 193 9.41 26.55 -2.17
CA THR A 193 8.49 27.63 -2.53
C THR A 193 7.08 27.07 -2.43
N VAL A 194 6.26 27.63 -1.54
CA VAL A 194 4.84 27.26 -1.40
C VAL A 194 4.07 27.74 -2.62
N GLU A 195 3.18 26.88 -3.09
CA GLU A 195 2.27 27.09 -4.20
C GLU A 195 0.84 26.78 -3.74
N ASN A 196 -0.16 27.21 -4.51
CA ASN A 196 -1.56 26.84 -4.26
C ASN A 196 -2.34 26.85 -5.58
N GLU A 197 -1.79 26.15 -6.56
CA GLU A 197 -2.31 26.09 -7.92
C GLU A 197 -2.83 24.69 -8.22
N TRP A 198 -4.03 24.60 -8.78
CA TRP A 198 -4.58 23.31 -9.21
C TRP A 198 -4.09 22.93 -10.59
N TYR A 199 -3.64 21.69 -10.69
CA TYR A 199 -3.38 21.00 -11.94
C TYR A 199 -4.59 20.14 -12.27
N TYR A 200 -5.21 20.42 -13.40
CA TYR A 200 -6.50 19.86 -13.76
C TYR A 200 -6.38 18.66 -14.69
N ASN A 201 -7.39 17.80 -14.63
CA ASN A 201 -7.72 16.87 -15.70
C ASN A 201 -6.63 15.82 -15.97
N PHE A 202 -6.08 15.20 -14.93
CA PHE A 202 -5.28 13.98 -15.09
C PHE A 202 -6.15 12.85 -15.65
N ASP A 203 -5.63 12.05 -16.57
CA ASP A 203 -6.34 10.96 -17.24
C ASP A 203 -6.13 9.62 -16.50
N LEU A 204 -7.17 9.12 -15.85
CA LEU A 204 -7.16 7.85 -15.15
C LEU A 204 -7.70 6.75 -16.07
N GLY A 205 -6.94 6.42 -17.12
CA GLY A 205 -7.39 5.51 -18.17
C GLY A 205 -7.81 4.11 -17.72
N VAL A 206 -7.35 3.64 -16.56
CA VAL A 206 -7.80 2.36 -15.99
C VAL A 206 -9.17 2.49 -15.33
N GLU A 207 -9.50 3.63 -14.72
CA GLU A 207 -10.84 3.87 -14.17
C GLU A 207 -11.86 4.00 -15.29
N ARG A 208 -11.49 4.63 -16.42
CA ARG A 208 -12.30 4.64 -17.66
C ARG A 208 -12.65 3.23 -18.11
N TYR A 209 -11.66 2.34 -18.18
CA TYR A 209 -11.87 0.94 -18.56
C TYR A 209 -12.86 0.23 -17.62
N ARG A 210 -12.91 0.62 -16.35
CA ARG A 210 -13.83 0.09 -15.34
C ARG A 210 -15.20 0.78 -15.33
N GLY A 211 -15.44 1.78 -16.18
CA GLY A 211 -16.67 2.57 -16.21
C GLY A 211 -16.84 3.49 -15.00
N LEU A 212 -15.73 3.88 -14.36
CA LEU A 212 -15.71 4.80 -13.23
C LEU A 212 -15.26 6.21 -13.67
N PRO A 213 -15.51 7.27 -12.86
CA PRO A 213 -14.93 8.58 -13.10
C PRO A 213 -13.42 8.50 -13.35
N ASP A 214 -12.96 9.09 -14.45
CA ASP A 214 -11.67 8.85 -15.05
C ASP A 214 -10.81 10.10 -15.17
N ASN A 215 -11.18 11.19 -14.49
CA ASN A 215 -10.39 12.39 -14.39
C ASN A 215 -10.25 12.88 -12.95
N GLU A 216 -9.10 13.46 -12.66
CA GLU A 216 -8.77 13.96 -11.34
C GLU A 216 -7.95 15.25 -11.40
N ASP A 217 -8.14 16.10 -10.40
CA ASP A 217 -7.34 17.31 -10.19
C ASP A 217 -6.45 17.14 -8.96
N HIS A 218 -5.26 17.76 -8.99
CA HIS A 218 -4.31 17.75 -7.88
C HIS A 218 -3.79 19.15 -7.57
N LEU A 219 -3.59 19.46 -6.29
CA LEU A 219 -3.05 20.75 -5.87
C LEU A 219 -1.52 20.71 -5.92
N LEU A 220 -0.90 21.63 -6.64
CA LEU A 220 0.52 21.94 -6.48
C LEU A 220 0.68 22.71 -5.17
N ALA A 221 1.14 22.02 -4.13
CA ALA A 221 1.34 22.61 -2.80
C ALA A 221 2.68 23.33 -2.68
N ALA A 222 3.72 22.85 -3.35
CA ALA A 222 5.03 23.49 -3.35
C ALA A 222 5.92 23.00 -4.48
N THR A 223 6.92 23.81 -4.81
CA THR A 223 8.09 23.39 -5.58
C THR A 223 9.30 23.34 -4.67
N PHE A 224 9.95 22.19 -4.61
CA PHE A 224 11.22 22.00 -3.92
C PHE A 224 12.38 22.10 -4.92
N THR A 225 13.49 22.72 -4.50
CA THR A 225 14.70 22.84 -5.32
C THR A 225 15.94 22.52 -4.51
N ALA A 226 16.85 21.76 -5.10
CA ALA A 226 18.11 21.36 -4.49
C ALA A 226 19.21 21.30 -5.55
N VAL A 227 20.46 21.49 -5.12
CA VAL A 227 21.65 21.19 -5.94
C VAL A 227 22.31 19.98 -5.30
N VAL A 228 22.49 18.92 -6.08
CA VAL A 228 23.01 17.63 -5.60
C VAL A 228 24.32 17.35 -6.33
N GLU A 229 25.40 17.21 -5.56
CA GLU A 229 26.73 16.88 -6.07
C GLU A 229 26.78 15.45 -6.65
N PRO A 230 27.63 15.17 -7.64
CA PRO A 230 27.94 13.79 -8.03
C PRO A 230 28.40 12.96 -6.82
N GLY A 231 27.89 11.73 -6.70
CA GLY A 231 28.10 10.85 -5.55
C GLY A 231 27.25 11.18 -4.32
N SER A 232 26.42 12.23 -4.37
CA SER A 232 25.55 12.65 -3.26
C SER A 232 24.08 12.33 -3.53
N THR A 233 23.25 12.52 -2.50
CA THR A 233 21.85 12.10 -2.50
C THR A 233 20.94 13.19 -1.93
N LEU A 234 19.68 13.17 -2.34
CA LEU A 234 18.62 14.00 -1.77
C LEU A 234 17.45 13.10 -1.41
N THR A 235 16.92 13.23 -0.20
CA THR A 235 15.72 12.50 0.23
C THR A 235 14.59 13.48 0.53
N MET A 236 13.43 13.21 -0.07
CA MET A 236 12.15 13.84 0.26
C MET A 236 11.36 12.88 1.16
N VAL A 237 10.75 13.41 2.22
CA VAL A 237 9.97 12.64 3.20
C VAL A 237 8.55 13.18 3.24
N ALA A 238 7.58 12.36 2.83
CA ALA A 238 6.16 12.66 2.92
C ALA A 238 5.57 11.90 4.11
N SER A 239 4.93 12.58 5.06
CA SER A 239 4.48 11.92 6.30
C SER A 239 3.27 12.59 6.96
N THR A 240 2.41 11.79 7.61
CA THR A 240 1.44 12.29 8.61
C THR A 240 2.03 12.47 10.01
N ASP A 241 3.21 11.90 10.26
CA ASP A 241 3.91 12.09 11.53
C ASP A 241 4.37 13.55 11.66
N LYS A 242 4.30 14.09 12.88
CA LYS A 242 4.69 15.48 13.15
C LYS A 242 6.20 15.68 12.96
N ASP A 243 6.99 14.66 13.27
CA ASP A 243 8.44 14.69 13.21
C ASP A 243 8.99 13.36 12.68
N PRO A 244 8.83 13.09 11.36
CA PRO A 244 9.42 11.92 10.75
C PRO A 244 10.94 12.03 10.76
N ASP A 245 11.63 10.89 10.78
CA ASP A 245 13.07 10.84 10.54
C ASP A 245 13.37 11.37 9.12
N LEU A 246 14.27 12.34 9.02
CA LEU A 246 14.67 12.95 7.75
C LEU A 246 15.98 12.38 7.20
N ASP A 247 16.66 11.50 7.96
CA ASP A 247 17.84 10.80 7.50
C ASP A 247 17.45 9.64 6.57
N GLY A 248 17.47 9.91 5.28
CA GLY A 248 17.16 8.94 4.25
C GLY A 248 18.15 7.77 4.14
N GLU A 249 19.37 7.89 4.66
CA GLU A 249 20.33 6.78 4.69
C GLU A 249 19.97 5.83 5.83
N ALA A 250 19.79 6.38 7.04
CA ALA A 250 19.36 5.59 8.20
C ALA A 250 18.01 4.92 7.95
N ALA A 251 17.05 5.63 7.36
CA ALA A 251 15.74 5.08 7.01
C ALA A 251 15.81 3.96 5.97
N TYR A 252 16.72 4.06 4.99
CA TYR A 252 16.89 2.98 4.01
C TYR A 252 17.60 1.77 4.61
N ALA A 253 18.59 1.99 5.48
CA ALA A 253 19.23 0.92 6.24
C ALA A 253 18.19 0.13 7.07
N ARG A 254 17.32 0.82 7.82
CA ARG A 254 16.20 0.19 8.53
C ARG A 254 15.29 -0.63 7.62
N ARG A 255 14.97 -0.13 6.42
CA ARG A 255 14.16 -0.88 5.45
C ARG A 255 14.84 -2.17 5.02
N ARG A 256 16.14 -2.12 4.70
CA ARG A 256 16.88 -3.31 4.28
C ARG A 256 17.07 -4.31 5.43
N GLU A 257 17.32 -3.82 6.63
CA GLU A 257 17.39 -4.67 7.84
C GLU A 257 16.05 -5.37 8.11
N TYR A 258 14.93 -4.65 7.96
CA TYR A 258 13.60 -5.21 8.08
C TYR A 258 13.36 -6.31 7.03
N GLU A 259 13.64 -6.05 5.75
CA GLU A 259 13.49 -7.06 4.70
C GLU A 259 14.41 -8.27 4.91
N GLN A 260 15.65 -8.05 5.33
CA GLN A 260 16.57 -9.13 5.66
C GLN A 260 16.04 -9.99 6.81
N SER A 261 15.44 -9.39 7.84
CA SER A 261 14.84 -10.14 8.94
C SER A 261 13.67 -11.05 8.51
N LEU A 262 12.92 -10.64 7.48
CA LEU A 262 11.86 -11.48 6.90
C LEU A 262 12.44 -12.67 6.13
N LEU A 263 13.55 -12.46 5.44
CA LEU A 263 14.24 -13.53 4.72
C LEU A 263 14.94 -14.50 5.67
N ASP A 264 15.55 -13.98 6.75
CA ASP A 264 16.22 -14.79 7.77
C ASP A 264 15.22 -15.66 8.56
N ALA A 265 13.98 -15.17 8.76
CA ALA A 265 12.90 -15.95 9.37
C ALA A 265 12.37 -17.06 8.45
N SER A 266 12.59 -16.96 7.14
CA SER A 266 12.11 -17.90 6.15
C SER A 266 12.81 -19.26 6.29
N PRO A 267 12.09 -20.40 6.23
CA PRO A 267 12.71 -21.71 6.34
C PRO A 267 13.54 -22.12 5.11
N PHE A 268 13.53 -21.31 4.05
CA PHE A 268 14.25 -21.59 2.81
C PHE A 268 15.68 -21.04 2.85
N ALA A 269 16.66 -21.89 3.18
CA ALA A 269 18.08 -21.50 3.18
C ALA A 269 18.62 -21.16 1.77
N GLU A 270 18.14 -21.86 0.74
CA GLU A 270 18.42 -21.58 -0.68
C GLU A 270 17.08 -21.57 -1.44
N PRO A 271 16.34 -20.44 -1.41
CA PRO A 271 15.01 -20.38 -2.01
C PRO A 271 15.09 -20.54 -3.54
N PRO A 272 14.22 -21.36 -4.16
CA PRO A 272 14.02 -21.35 -5.60
C PRO A 272 13.74 -19.94 -6.13
N LEU A 273 14.02 -19.71 -7.42
CA LEU A 273 13.84 -18.41 -8.06
C LEU A 273 12.45 -17.83 -7.77
N GLY A 274 12.40 -16.64 -7.19
CA GLY A 274 11.16 -15.91 -6.88
C GLY A 274 10.56 -16.18 -5.51
N ILE A 275 10.98 -17.21 -4.77
CA ILE A 275 10.48 -17.48 -3.41
C ILE A 275 10.92 -16.39 -2.42
N GLU A 276 12.11 -15.82 -2.59
CA GLU A 276 12.55 -14.63 -1.84
C GLU A 276 11.57 -13.46 -2.02
N GLN A 277 11.22 -13.16 -3.29
CA GLN A 277 10.26 -12.10 -3.59
C GLN A 277 8.86 -12.40 -3.04
N LEU A 278 8.42 -13.66 -3.08
CA LEU A 278 7.12 -14.06 -2.50
C LEU A 278 7.13 -13.94 -0.97
N THR A 279 8.25 -14.22 -0.31
CA THR A 279 8.42 -14.04 1.14
C THR A 279 8.27 -12.57 1.51
N LEU A 280 8.94 -11.68 0.77
CA LEU A 280 8.81 -10.23 0.98
C LEU A 280 7.41 -9.71 0.61
N ALA A 281 6.81 -10.21 -0.48
CA ALA A 281 5.46 -9.82 -0.90
C ALA A 281 4.39 -10.27 0.11
N ALA A 282 4.56 -11.43 0.75
CA ALA A 282 3.65 -11.91 1.78
C ALA A 282 3.54 -10.94 2.96
N ASP A 283 4.65 -10.30 3.33
CA ASP A 283 4.66 -9.27 4.38
C ASP A 283 3.83 -8.03 4.03
N GLN A 284 3.75 -7.67 2.74
CA GLN A 284 3.07 -6.44 2.32
C GLN A 284 1.58 -6.41 2.69
N PHE A 285 0.96 -7.58 2.85
CA PHE A 285 -0.46 -7.75 3.19
C PHE A 285 -0.74 -7.81 4.69
N ILE A 286 0.27 -8.05 5.53
CA ILE A 286 0.11 -8.14 6.99
C ILE A 286 0.12 -6.72 7.56
N VAL A 287 -0.95 -6.36 8.26
CA VAL A 287 -1.12 -4.99 8.78
C VAL A 287 -1.67 -4.98 10.20
N ARG A 288 -1.40 -3.87 10.91
CA ARG A 288 -1.99 -3.62 12.22
C ARG A 288 -3.49 -3.42 12.12
N ARG A 289 -4.20 -4.06 13.04
CA ARG A 289 -5.63 -3.89 13.31
C ARG A 289 -5.83 -3.74 14.82
N PRO A 290 -5.47 -2.59 15.40
CA PRO A 290 -5.72 -2.34 16.81
C PRO A 290 -7.24 -2.35 17.05
N ILE A 291 -7.68 -3.14 18.02
CA ILE A 291 -9.05 -3.09 18.55
C ILE A 291 -8.99 -2.76 20.04
N PRO A 292 -10.06 -2.21 20.66
CA PRO A 292 -10.02 -1.82 22.07
C PRO A 292 -9.55 -2.94 23.03
N SER A 293 -9.89 -4.20 22.72
CA SER A 293 -9.49 -5.37 23.50
C SER A 293 -8.11 -5.96 23.12
N ASP A 294 -7.54 -5.55 21.99
CA ASP A 294 -6.25 -6.01 21.48
C ASP A 294 -5.56 -4.90 20.66
N PRO A 295 -4.83 -3.99 21.34
CA PRO A 295 -4.12 -2.89 20.68
C PRO A 295 -2.98 -3.35 19.74
N GLN A 296 -2.59 -4.62 19.81
CA GLN A 296 -1.51 -5.19 19.00
C GLN A 296 -2.04 -6.11 17.90
N GLY A 297 -3.37 -6.14 17.70
CA GLY A 297 -4.04 -6.99 16.72
C GLY A 297 -3.46 -6.85 15.32
N LEU A 298 -3.50 -7.95 14.58
CA LEU A 298 -3.01 -8.02 13.20
C LEU A 298 -4.11 -8.59 12.30
N THR A 299 -4.09 -8.16 11.04
CA THR A 299 -4.99 -8.65 10.01
C THR A 299 -4.27 -8.75 8.67
N VAL A 300 -4.99 -9.21 7.65
CA VAL A 300 -4.51 -9.33 6.27
C VAL A 300 -5.37 -8.45 5.38
N ILE A 301 -4.74 -7.50 4.67
CA ILE A 301 -5.40 -6.82 3.54
C ILE A 301 -5.63 -7.85 2.44
N ALA A 302 -6.89 -8.03 2.00
CA ALA A 302 -7.24 -9.06 1.02
C ALA A 302 -6.63 -8.78 -0.37
N GLY A 303 -6.41 -7.50 -0.70
CA GLY A 303 -5.72 -7.12 -1.92
C GLY A 303 -5.63 -5.61 -2.10
N TYR A 304 -4.40 -5.11 -2.26
CA TYR A 304 -4.20 -3.72 -2.68
C TYR A 304 -4.56 -3.54 -4.15
N PRO A 305 -5.14 -2.39 -4.53
CA PRO A 305 -5.52 -1.30 -3.64
C PRO A 305 -6.97 -1.38 -3.14
N TRP A 306 -7.80 -2.29 -3.66
CA TRP A 306 -9.25 -2.18 -3.53
C TRP A 306 -9.83 -2.67 -2.21
N PHE A 307 -9.26 -3.70 -1.61
CA PHE A 307 -9.90 -4.39 -0.50
C PHE A 307 -9.32 -3.96 0.83
N ASN A 308 -10.17 -3.95 1.87
CA ASN A 308 -9.75 -3.96 3.27
C ASN A 308 -9.44 -5.41 3.67
N ASP A 309 -9.52 -5.74 4.95
CA ASP A 309 -9.42 -7.11 5.45
C ASP A 309 -10.74 -7.87 5.36
N TRP A 310 -10.62 -9.13 4.93
CA TRP A 310 -11.73 -10.05 4.66
C TRP A 310 -11.49 -11.36 5.39
N GLY A 311 -12.50 -11.87 6.10
CA GLY A 311 -12.35 -13.06 6.94
C GLY A 311 -12.00 -14.31 6.15
N ARG A 312 -12.75 -14.57 5.08
CA ARG A 312 -12.52 -15.71 4.19
C ARG A 312 -11.10 -15.70 3.62
N ASP A 313 -10.73 -14.62 2.94
CA ASP A 313 -9.44 -14.45 2.28
C ASP A 313 -8.28 -14.55 3.27
N THR A 314 -8.42 -13.95 4.45
CA THR A 314 -7.43 -14.05 5.52
C THR A 314 -7.19 -15.51 5.89
N MET A 315 -8.24 -16.29 6.14
CA MET A 315 -8.07 -17.68 6.59
C MET A 315 -7.54 -18.62 5.51
N ILE A 316 -7.87 -18.36 4.24
CA ILE A 316 -7.30 -19.08 3.10
C ILE A 316 -5.79 -18.75 2.96
N ALA A 317 -5.44 -17.47 3.03
CA ALA A 317 -4.08 -17.00 2.77
C ALA A 317 -3.13 -17.17 3.96
N LEU A 318 -3.65 -17.25 5.20
CA LEU A 318 -2.86 -17.27 6.43
C LEU A 318 -1.68 -18.25 6.37
N PRO A 319 -1.85 -19.53 5.98
CA PRO A 319 -0.73 -20.48 5.98
C PRO A 319 0.40 -20.07 5.01
N GLY A 320 0.05 -19.56 3.83
CA GLY A 320 1.02 -19.11 2.84
C GLY A 320 1.72 -17.82 3.23
N LEU A 321 0.97 -16.86 3.79
CA LEU A 321 1.51 -15.56 4.19
C LEU A 321 2.42 -15.67 5.42
N THR A 322 2.11 -16.56 6.37
CA THR A 322 2.77 -16.60 7.68
C THR A 322 3.56 -17.88 7.90
N LEU A 323 2.91 -19.05 7.86
CA LEU A 323 3.54 -20.32 8.23
C LEU A 323 4.64 -20.74 7.23
N ALA A 324 4.36 -20.61 5.93
CA ALA A 324 5.32 -20.93 4.87
C ALA A 324 6.55 -19.99 4.88
N THR A 325 6.45 -18.84 5.53
CA THR A 325 7.54 -17.86 5.70
C THR A 325 8.15 -17.89 7.10
N GLY A 326 7.82 -18.89 7.92
CA GLY A 326 8.38 -19.08 9.27
C GLY A 326 7.79 -18.20 10.37
N ARG A 327 6.77 -17.39 10.07
CA ARG A 327 6.22 -16.34 10.95
C ARG A 327 4.98 -16.82 11.72
N SER A 328 5.14 -17.91 12.47
CA SER A 328 4.02 -18.54 13.19
C SER A 328 3.40 -17.64 14.28
N GLU A 329 4.18 -16.79 14.92
CA GLU A 329 3.73 -15.82 15.91
C GLU A 329 2.76 -14.79 15.34
N ILE A 330 2.97 -14.38 14.09
CA ILE A 330 2.05 -13.51 13.35
C ILE A 330 0.73 -14.24 13.08
N ALA A 331 0.81 -15.50 12.66
CA ALA A 331 -0.37 -16.34 12.43
C ALA A 331 -1.24 -16.45 13.68
N ALA A 332 -0.62 -16.76 14.83
CA ALA A 332 -1.30 -16.86 16.12
C ALA A 332 -2.02 -15.56 16.48
N ARG A 333 -1.38 -14.41 16.24
CA ARG A 333 -1.96 -13.10 16.54
C ARG A 333 -3.16 -12.76 15.66
N ILE A 334 -3.08 -13.05 14.36
CA ILE A 334 -4.21 -12.89 13.44
C ILE A 334 -5.38 -13.79 13.88
N LEU A 335 -5.12 -15.08 14.16
CA LEU A 335 -6.16 -16.00 14.62
C LEU A 335 -6.87 -15.51 15.89
N ARG A 336 -6.12 -14.98 16.87
CA ARG A 336 -6.70 -14.36 18.08
C ARG A 336 -7.49 -13.10 17.79
N THR A 337 -7.01 -12.26 16.88
CA THR A 337 -7.69 -11.02 16.47
C THR A 337 -9.07 -11.37 15.90
N PHE A 338 -9.14 -12.31 14.95
CA PHE A 338 -10.40 -12.71 14.32
C PHE A 338 -11.36 -13.40 15.28
N ALA A 339 -10.87 -14.15 16.27
CA ALA A 339 -11.70 -14.76 17.31
C ALA A 339 -12.58 -13.73 18.05
N ARG A 340 -12.12 -12.47 18.17
CA ARG A 340 -12.86 -11.39 18.84
C ARG A 340 -14.06 -10.88 18.04
N PHE A 341 -14.14 -11.24 16.76
CA PHE A 341 -15.22 -10.86 15.86
C PHE A 341 -16.16 -12.02 15.55
N VAL A 342 -16.01 -13.17 16.21
CA VAL A 342 -16.99 -14.25 16.05
C VAL A 342 -18.30 -13.81 16.67
N ASP A 343 -19.37 -13.87 15.88
CA ASP A 343 -20.71 -13.53 16.34
C ASP A 343 -21.74 -14.48 15.71
N GLN A 344 -22.59 -15.06 16.57
CA GLN A 344 -23.53 -16.12 16.21
C GLN A 344 -22.89 -17.25 15.39
N GLY A 345 -21.67 -17.64 15.79
CA GLY A 345 -20.90 -18.69 15.14
C GLY A 345 -20.40 -18.35 13.74
N MET A 346 -20.36 -17.08 13.35
CA MET A 346 -19.83 -16.64 12.06
C MET A 346 -18.65 -15.70 12.24
N LEU A 347 -17.70 -15.74 11.30
CA LEU A 347 -16.72 -14.68 11.12
C LEU A 347 -17.27 -13.65 10.12
N PRO A 348 -16.87 -12.37 10.23
CA PRO A 348 -17.20 -11.41 9.19
C PRO A 348 -16.56 -11.78 7.86
N ASN A 349 -17.30 -11.64 6.77
CA ASN A 349 -16.74 -11.67 5.43
C ASN A 349 -15.91 -10.41 5.18
N GLN A 350 -16.50 -9.24 5.46
CA GLN A 350 -15.86 -7.94 5.30
C GLN A 350 -15.79 -7.19 6.62
N PHE A 351 -14.60 -6.66 6.92
CA PHE A 351 -14.36 -5.75 8.02
C PHE A 351 -14.45 -4.32 7.48
N PRO A 352 -15.36 -3.49 7.99
CA PRO A 352 -15.59 -2.19 7.41
C PRO A 352 -14.70 -1.13 8.06
N ASP A 353 -14.78 0.09 7.53
CA ASP A 353 -14.20 1.29 8.14
C ASP A 353 -14.94 1.62 9.46
N GLU A 354 -14.31 2.40 10.35
CA GLU A 354 -14.81 2.65 11.71
C GLU A 354 -16.28 3.11 11.75
N GLY A 355 -17.04 2.62 12.74
CA GLY A 355 -18.42 3.03 12.98
C GLY A 355 -19.49 2.21 12.26
N THR A 356 -19.11 1.19 11.49
CA THR A 356 -20.06 0.26 10.84
C THR A 356 -19.90 -1.17 11.35
N GLN A 357 -20.99 -1.94 11.34
CA GLN A 357 -20.99 -3.33 11.81
C GLN A 357 -20.33 -4.24 10.77
N PRO A 358 -19.51 -5.22 11.18
CA PRO A 358 -18.96 -6.21 10.26
C PRO A 358 -20.06 -6.96 9.49
N GLU A 359 -19.78 -7.30 8.22
CA GLU A 359 -20.74 -8.04 7.39
C GLU A 359 -20.56 -9.55 7.59
N TYR A 360 -21.56 -10.22 8.14
CA TYR A 360 -21.52 -11.66 8.43
C TYR A 360 -22.17 -12.51 7.33
N ASN A 361 -21.92 -12.22 6.05
CA ASN A 361 -22.55 -12.87 4.89
C ASN A 361 -21.70 -14.00 4.27
N THR A 362 -21.07 -14.84 5.10
CA THR A 362 -20.18 -15.93 4.67
C THR A 362 -20.46 -17.22 5.43
N VAL A 363 -20.74 -18.31 4.71
CA VAL A 363 -20.86 -19.66 5.32
C VAL A 363 -19.49 -20.32 5.51
N ASP A 364 -18.52 -19.99 4.67
CA ASP A 364 -17.26 -20.71 4.53
C ASP A 364 -16.10 -20.12 5.35
N ALA A 365 -16.18 -18.85 5.80
CA ALA A 365 -15.08 -18.22 6.52
C ALA A 365 -14.72 -18.95 7.84
N THR A 366 -15.70 -19.40 8.62
CA THR A 366 -15.44 -20.17 9.84
C THR A 366 -14.89 -21.55 9.53
N LEU A 367 -15.34 -22.21 8.47
CA LEU A 367 -14.78 -23.49 8.04
C LEU A 367 -13.29 -23.33 7.66
N TRP A 368 -12.94 -22.25 6.97
CA TRP A 368 -11.55 -21.89 6.71
C TRP A 368 -10.77 -21.52 7.98
N TYR A 369 -11.42 -20.90 8.98
CA TYR A 369 -10.80 -20.63 10.28
C TYR A 369 -10.38 -21.92 11.00
N PHE A 370 -11.22 -22.96 11.00
CA PHE A 370 -10.84 -24.29 11.50
C PHE A 370 -9.63 -24.85 10.75
N GLN A 371 -9.60 -24.73 9.41
CA GLN A 371 -8.46 -25.19 8.61
C GLN A 371 -7.18 -24.40 8.91
N ALA A 372 -7.29 -23.09 9.09
CA ALA A 372 -6.16 -22.22 9.42
C ALA A 372 -5.58 -22.54 10.80
N ILE A 373 -6.43 -22.79 11.81
CA ILE A 373 -6.01 -23.23 13.15
C ILE A 373 -5.35 -24.61 13.10
N ARG A 374 -5.93 -25.56 12.34
CA ARG A 374 -5.33 -26.89 12.15
C ARG A 374 -3.94 -26.79 11.49
N ALA A 375 -3.82 -25.98 10.44
CA ALA A 375 -2.55 -25.76 9.76
C ALA A 375 -1.52 -25.11 10.67
N TYR A 376 -1.93 -24.10 11.46
CA TYR A 376 -1.10 -23.47 12.47
C TYR A 376 -0.60 -24.48 13.51
N HIS A 377 -1.49 -25.27 14.11
CA HIS A 377 -1.09 -26.25 15.13
C HIS A 377 -0.16 -27.33 14.56
N ALA A 378 -0.41 -27.80 13.35
CA ALA A 378 0.48 -28.74 12.67
C ALA A 378 1.88 -28.17 12.42
N ALA A 379 2.00 -26.85 12.19
CA ALA A 379 3.27 -26.18 11.96
C ALA A 379 4.00 -25.78 13.24
N ALA A 380 3.28 -25.29 14.26
CA ALA A 380 3.84 -24.66 15.46
C ALA A 380 3.80 -25.55 16.71
N GLY A 381 2.91 -26.55 16.77
CA GLY A 381 2.71 -27.39 17.95
C GLY A 381 2.20 -26.65 19.20
N ASP A 382 1.62 -25.45 19.04
CA ASP A 382 1.16 -24.62 20.15
C ASP A 382 -0.24 -25.06 20.65
N ASP A 383 -0.23 -25.98 21.61
CA ASP A 383 -1.43 -26.44 22.32
C ASP A 383 -2.11 -25.34 23.14
N GLN A 384 -1.37 -24.28 23.54
CA GLN A 384 -1.94 -23.20 24.32
C GLN A 384 -2.86 -22.34 23.47
N LEU A 385 -2.48 -22.02 22.22
CA LEU A 385 -3.39 -21.33 21.29
C LEU A 385 -4.67 -22.13 21.09
N ILE A 386 -4.58 -23.45 20.93
CA ILE A 386 -5.76 -24.30 20.78
C ILE A 386 -6.67 -24.19 22.00
N LYS A 387 -6.13 -24.32 23.21
CA LYS A 387 -6.91 -24.17 24.45
C LYS A 387 -7.58 -22.80 24.56
N ASP A 388 -6.88 -21.74 24.15
CA ASP A 388 -7.41 -20.39 24.21
C ASP A 388 -8.56 -20.16 23.21
N LEU A 389 -8.47 -20.75 22.01
CA LEU A 389 -9.48 -20.61 20.96
C LEU A 389 -10.59 -21.66 21.05
N PHE A 390 -10.41 -22.76 21.78
CA PHE A 390 -11.35 -23.87 21.86
C PHE A 390 -12.77 -23.45 22.25
N PRO A 391 -13.00 -22.57 23.25
CA PRO A 391 -14.35 -22.13 23.59
C PRO A 391 -15.07 -21.45 22.41
N VAL A 392 -14.34 -20.67 21.60
CA VAL A 392 -14.89 -20.00 20.41
C VAL A 392 -15.22 -21.03 19.34
N LEU A 393 -14.37 -22.04 19.15
CA LEU A 393 -14.64 -23.13 18.19
C LEU A 393 -15.87 -23.95 18.56
N VAL A 394 -16.08 -24.22 19.85
CA VAL A 394 -17.28 -24.92 20.34
C VAL A 394 -18.52 -24.07 20.09
N ASP A 395 -18.49 -22.77 20.42
CA ASP A 395 -19.62 -21.86 20.16
C ASP A 395 -19.98 -21.81 18.67
N ILE A 396 -18.98 -21.75 17.77
CA ILE A 396 -19.21 -21.81 16.32
C ILE A 396 -19.97 -23.09 15.93
N LEU A 397 -19.55 -24.25 16.43
CA LEU A 397 -20.22 -25.52 16.14
C LEU A 397 -21.64 -25.57 16.70
N GLU A 398 -21.87 -25.08 17.93
CA GLU A 398 -23.20 -25.03 18.52
C GLU A 398 -24.16 -24.16 17.69
N TRP A 399 -23.68 -23.02 17.16
CA TRP A 399 -24.44 -22.19 16.22
C TRP A 399 -24.71 -22.87 14.89
N HIS A 400 -23.74 -23.61 14.34
CA HIS A 400 -23.97 -24.38 13.11
C HIS A 400 -24.97 -25.52 13.33
N ILE A 401 -25.03 -26.11 14.53
CA ILE A 401 -26.00 -27.17 14.86
C ILE A 401 -27.41 -26.60 15.05
N LYS A 402 -27.57 -25.57 15.90
CA LYS A 402 -28.89 -25.00 16.22
C LYS A 402 -29.45 -24.07 15.14
N GLY A 403 -28.58 -23.59 14.26
CA GLY A 403 -28.88 -22.62 13.21
C GLY A 403 -28.43 -21.20 13.53
N THR A 404 -27.96 -20.49 12.50
CA THR A 404 -27.55 -19.08 12.53
C THR A 404 -28.13 -18.31 11.33
N ARG A 405 -27.58 -17.14 11.00
CA ARG A 405 -28.00 -16.27 9.89
C ARG A 405 -28.08 -17.04 8.56
N TYR A 406 -28.90 -16.53 7.63
CA TYR A 406 -29.01 -17.03 6.26
C TYR A 406 -29.33 -18.52 6.14
N ASN A 407 -30.12 -19.03 7.09
CA ASN A 407 -30.51 -20.43 7.20
C ASN A 407 -29.31 -21.38 7.26
N ILE A 408 -28.18 -20.97 7.83
CA ILE A 408 -27.02 -21.84 8.02
C ILE A 408 -27.31 -22.74 9.22
N HIS A 409 -27.46 -24.04 9.01
CA HIS A 409 -27.75 -25.01 10.07
C HIS A 409 -27.37 -26.44 9.65
N MET A 410 -27.25 -27.34 10.61
CA MET A 410 -27.08 -28.77 10.36
C MET A 410 -28.44 -29.37 9.99
N ASP A 411 -28.51 -30.04 8.85
CA ASP A 411 -29.71 -30.76 8.40
C ASP A 411 -29.99 -31.96 9.33
N GLU A 412 -31.24 -32.12 9.76
CA GLU A 412 -31.61 -33.16 10.72
C GLU A 412 -31.59 -34.59 10.13
N VAL A 413 -31.64 -34.71 8.79
CA VAL A 413 -31.73 -35.99 8.09
C VAL A 413 -30.35 -36.55 7.78
N ASP A 414 -29.46 -35.72 7.23
CA ASP A 414 -28.12 -36.16 6.80
C ASP A 414 -26.95 -35.57 7.60
N SER A 415 -27.23 -34.64 8.53
CA SER A 415 -26.23 -33.95 9.36
C SER A 415 -25.19 -33.14 8.58
N LEU A 416 -25.46 -32.84 7.30
CA LEU A 416 -24.66 -31.91 6.52
C LEU A 416 -25.04 -30.47 6.85
N LEU A 417 -24.11 -29.54 6.62
CA LEU A 417 -24.39 -28.11 6.79
C LEU A 417 -25.21 -27.61 5.59
N PHE A 418 -26.47 -27.26 5.84
CA PHE A 418 -27.28 -26.49 4.92
C PHE A 418 -26.93 -25.00 5.05
N ALA A 419 -26.90 -24.28 3.93
CA ALA A 419 -26.71 -22.83 3.92
C ALA A 419 -27.34 -22.19 2.70
N GLY A 420 -27.98 -21.04 2.92
CA GLY A 420 -28.51 -20.22 1.84
C GLY A 420 -29.99 -19.90 2.00
N GLU A 421 -30.33 -18.72 1.51
CA GLU A 421 -31.70 -18.26 1.34
C GLU A 421 -31.82 -17.47 0.04
N GLN A 422 -33.04 -17.27 -0.45
CA GLN A 422 -33.28 -16.60 -1.72
C GLN A 422 -32.62 -15.21 -1.73
N GLY A 423 -31.77 -14.95 -2.73
CA GLY A 423 -31.13 -13.65 -2.92
C GLY A 423 -29.79 -13.47 -2.20
N THR A 424 -29.22 -14.53 -1.63
CA THR A 424 -27.92 -14.49 -0.96
C THR A 424 -26.85 -15.29 -1.69
N GLN A 425 -25.60 -14.83 -1.60
CA GLN A 425 -24.40 -15.54 -2.04
C GLN A 425 -23.44 -15.64 -0.86
N LEU A 426 -23.36 -16.82 -0.23
CA LEU A 426 -22.65 -17.00 1.04
C LEU A 426 -21.28 -17.67 0.89
N THR A 427 -20.98 -18.25 -0.26
CA THR A 427 -19.71 -18.91 -0.56
C THR A 427 -18.75 -17.93 -1.24
N TRP A 428 -17.49 -18.31 -1.43
CA TRP A 428 -16.53 -17.52 -2.20
C TRP A 428 -16.95 -17.18 -3.63
N MET A 429 -17.94 -17.87 -4.20
CA MET A 429 -18.53 -17.54 -5.51
C MET A 429 -19.65 -16.50 -5.32
N ASP A 430 -19.30 -15.31 -4.81
CA ASP A 430 -20.24 -14.29 -4.34
C ASP A 430 -20.50 -13.11 -5.29
N ALA A 431 -20.15 -13.25 -6.56
CA ALA A 431 -20.50 -12.27 -7.59
C ALA A 431 -22.02 -12.22 -7.83
N LYS A 432 -22.57 -11.01 -7.95
CA LYS A 432 -23.97 -10.74 -8.30
C LYS A 432 -24.18 -10.48 -9.78
#